data_AF-A0A4R5DN66-F1
#
_entry.id   AF-A0A4R5DN66-F1
#
_cell.length_a   1.000
_cell.length_b   1.000
_cell.length_c   1.000
_cell.angle_alpha   90.00
_cell.angle_beta   90.00
_cell.angle_gamma   90.00
#
_symmetry.space_group_name_H-M   'P 1'
#
loop_
_entity.id
_entity.type
_entity.pdbx_description
1 polymer ?
#
loop_
_entity_poly.entity_id
_entity_poly.type
_entity_poly.pdbx_seq_one_letter_code
_entity_poly.pdbx_strand_id
1 'polypeptide(L)'
;MATGSVQTGTEPNLRVGSGLMALAGVGFIGYGVIFFILNFSDDFLELGITTEQVPVTRDEIKQFSPELFEYVSHLHIAIAGFLIALGVALAALAWLGVQNGQRWAWWTAVVTAVLAVGVALPAHYPNDFDTIEHLGPIYLAVAIFVVGALLTLRVAVPRPGVHRPGE
;
A
#
# COMPACT_ATOMS: atom_id res chain seq x y z
N MET A 1 3.07 -41.39 -24.65
CA MET A 1 2.10 -40.66 -23.82
C MET A 1 2.74 -40.47 -22.45
N ALA A 2 3.48 -39.38 -22.26
CA ALA A 2 4.07 -39.04 -20.96
C ALA A 2 3.16 -37.99 -20.31
N THR A 3 2.30 -38.43 -19.41
CA THR A 3 1.54 -37.55 -18.53
C THR A 3 2.51 -36.94 -17.54
N GLY A 4 2.94 -35.71 -17.83
CA GLY A 4 3.72 -34.89 -16.91
C GLY A 4 2.90 -34.57 -15.67
N SER A 5 3.06 -35.39 -14.64
CA SER A 5 2.75 -35.01 -13.28
C SER A 5 3.88 -34.10 -12.80
N VAL A 6 3.56 -32.87 -12.41
CA VAL A 6 4.20 -32.03 -11.37
C VAL A 6 3.77 -30.56 -11.63
N GLN A 7 2.87 -30.02 -10.78
CA GLN A 7 2.91 -28.60 -10.36
C GLN A 7 1.91 -28.22 -9.23
N THR A 8 1.50 -29.16 -8.36
CA THR A 8 0.48 -28.86 -7.33
C THR A 8 0.98 -27.98 -6.19
N GLY A 9 2.28 -27.93 -5.89
CA GLY A 9 2.85 -27.04 -4.85
C GLY A 9 3.20 -25.63 -5.34
N THR A 10 3.12 -25.39 -6.65
CA THR A 10 3.56 -24.13 -7.28
C THR A 10 2.39 -23.15 -7.42
N GLU A 11 1.22 -23.63 -7.83
CA GLU A 11 -0.03 -22.84 -7.91
C GLU A 11 -0.52 -22.21 -6.58
N PRO A 12 -0.44 -22.89 -5.40
CA PRO A 12 -0.98 -22.35 -4.15
C PRO A 12 -0.25 -21.11 -3.66
N ASN A 13 1.09 -21.11 -3.68
CA ASN A 13 1.89 -19.95 -3.25
C ASN A 13 1.65 -18.73 -4.11
N LEU A 14 1.35 -18.92 -5.41
CA LEU A 14 1.02 -17.82 -6.30
C LEU A 14 -0.32 -17.19 -5.94
N ARG A 15 -1.36 -18.01 -5.77
CA ARG A 15 -2.70 -17.53 -5.40
C ARG A 15 -2.72 -16.88 -4.02
N VAL A 16 -2.07 -17.51 -3.04
CA VAL A 16 -1.96 -16.96 -1.68
C VAL A 16 -1.15 -15.67 -1.70
N GLY A 17 0.01 -15.66 -2.34
CA GLY A 17 0.88 -14.48 -2.36
C GLY A 17 0.26 -13.30 -3.10
N SER A 18 -0.34 -13.52 -4.28
CA SER A 18 -1.09 -12.47 -4.98
C SER A 18 -2.31 -12.01 -4.18
N GLY A 19 -2.98 -12.92 -3.47
CA GLY A 19 -4.08 -12.60 -2.57
C GLY A 19 -3.65 -11.71 -1.41
N LEU A 20 -2.50 -11.98 -0.78
CA LEU A 20 -1.93 -11.14 0.28
C LEU A 20 -1.54 -9.76 -0.24
N MET A 21 -0.89 -9.67 -1.41
CA MET A 21 -0.60 -8.37 -2.03
C MET A 21 -1.88 -7.57 -2.29
N ALA A 22 -2.94 -8.23 -2.77
CA ALA A 22 -4.23 -7.57 -2.99
C ALA A 22 -4.91 -7.15 -1.68
N LEU A 23 -4.85 -8.00 -0.64
CA LEU A 23 -5.38 -7.69 0.69
C LEU A 23 -4.66 -6.47 1.30
N ALA A 24 -3.35 -6.37 1.15
CA ALA A 24 -2.60 -5.18 1.56
C ALA A 24 -3.07 -3.94 0.80
N GLY A 25 -3.32 -4.05 -0.52
CA GLY A 25 -3.95 -3.00 -1.32
C GLY A 25 -5.29 -2.54 -0.75
N VAL A 26 -6.15 -3.48 -0.35
CA VAL A 26 -7.41 -3.17 0.36
C VAL A 26 -7.16 -2.49 1.70
N GLY A 27 -6.10 -2.87 2.43
CA GLY A 27 -5.67 -2.17 3.64
C GLY A 27 -5.35 -0.69 3.40
N PHE A 28 -4.58 -0.38 2.35
CA PHE A 28 -4.31 1.02 1.95
C PHE A 28 -5.59 1.78 1.58
N ILE A 29 -6.54 1.14 0.89
CA ILE A 29 -7.85 1.74 0.60
C ILE A 29 -8.58 2.06 1.91
N GLY A 30 -8.67 1.10 2.82
CA GLY A 30 -9.33 1.28 4.11
C GLY A 30 -8.73 2.43 4.91
N TYR A 31 -7.40 2.52 4.96
CA TYR A 31 -6.72 3.60 5.66
C TYR A 31 -6.94 4.96 4.99
N GLY A 32 -6.87 5.03 3.66
CA GLY A 32 -7.21 6.26 2.92
C GLY A 32 -8.65 6.71 3.13
N VAL A 33 -9.61 5.77 3.25
CA VAL A 33 -11.01 6.09 3.58
C VAL A 33 -11.14 6.64 5.01
N ILE A 34 -10.45 6.05 5.99
CA ILE A 34 -10.41 6.59 7.36
C ILE A 34 -9.88 8.02 7.33
N PHE A 35 -8.77 8.24 6.65
CA PHE A 35 -8.14 9.56 6.48
C PHE A 35 -9.11 10.59 5.88
N PHE A 36 -9.84 10.19 4.83
CA PHE A 36 -10.85 11.03 4.20
C PHE A 36 -11.99 11.40 5.16
N ILE A 37 -12.49 10.44 5.94
CA ILE A 37 -13.58 10.67 6.89
C ILE A 37 -13.13 11.58 8.03
N LEU A 38 -11.94 11.34 8.60
CA LEU A 38 -11.42 12.12 9.72
C LEU A 38 -11.30 13.61 9.39
N ASN A 39 -10.94 13.94 8.15
CA ASN A 39 -10.89 15.33 7.67
C ASN A 39 -12.20 16.11 7.86
N PHE A 40 -13.35 15.44 7.74
CA PHE A 40 -14.67 16.06 7.89
C PHE A 40 -15.26 15.90 9.29
N SER A 41 -14.60 15.12 10.16
CA SER A 41 -14.98 14.93 11.55
C SER A 41 -14.42 16.02 12.47
N ASP A 42 -14.79 15.95 13.75
CA ASP A 42 -14.25 16.85 14.77
C ASP A 42 -12.82 16.49 15.18
N ASP A 43 -12.38 15.25 14.93
CA ASP A 43 -11.00 14.83 15.19
C ASP A 43 -10.02 15.59 14.28
N PHE A 44 -10.36 15.75 12.99
CA PHE A 44 -9.65 16.46 11.90
C PHE A 44 -8.22 15.99 11.60
N LEU A 45 -7.42 15.76 12.63
CA LEU A 45 -6.09 15.18 12.58
C LEU A 45 -6.15 13.72 12.12
N GLU A 46 -5.00 13.26 11.67
CA GLU A 46 -4.79 11.91 11.18
C GLU A 46 -4.97 10.89 12.32
N LEU A 47 -5.45 9.68 12.01
CA LEU A 47 -5.64 8.63 13.03
C LEU A 47 -4.36 8.47 13.84
N GLY A 48 -4.46 8.50 15.18
CA GLY A 48 -3.31 8.34 16.06
C GLY A 48 -2.44 9.58 16.28
N ILE A 49 -2.74 10.69 15.62
CA ILE A 49 -2.14 12.00 15.90
C ILE A 49 -3.11 12.79 16.76
N THR A 50 -2.61 13.30 17.90
CA THR A 50 -3.44 13.97 18.90
C THR A 50 -2.85 15.32 19.28
N THR A 51 -3.47 15.98 20.27
CA THR A 51 -2.94 17.23 20.83
C THR A 51 -1.60 17.09 21.54
N GLU A 52 -1.12 15.87 21.77
CA GLU A 52 0.24 15.62 22.25
C GLU A 52 1.30 16.02 21.20
N GLN A 53 1.03 15.73 19.92
CA GLN A 53 1.93 16.07 18.81
C GLN A 53 1.59 17.45 18.20
N VAL A 54 0.30 17.77 18.12
CA VAL A 54 -0.20 19.01 17.53
C VAL A 54 -1.06 19.74 18.57
N PRO A 55 -0.48 20.60 19.43
CA PRO A 55 -1.16 21.15 20.61
C PRO A 55 -2.15 22.28 20.29
N VAL A 56 -2.99 22.06 19.27
CA VAL A 56 -4.08 22.92 18.82
C VAL A 56 -5.23 22.05 18.32
N THR A 57 -6.45 22.51 18.57
CA THR A 57 -7.68 21.88 18.06
C THR A 57 -7.99 22.34 16.63
N ARG A 58 -8.88 21.60 15.97
CA ARG A 58 -9.47 21.98 14.67
C ARG A 58 -10.01 23.41 14.66
N ASP A 59 -10.81 23.76 15.68
CA ASP A 59 -11.46 25.06 15.78
C ASP A 59 -10.45 26.18 16.02
N GLU A 60 -9.40 25.92 16.81
CA GLU A 60 -8.30 26.87 17.01
C GLU A 60 -7.50 27.10 15.72
N ILE A 61 -7.21 26.06 14.94
CA ILE A 61 -6.56 26.20 13.61
C ILE A 61 -7.43 27.07 12.69
N LYS A 62 -8.74 26.77 12.63
CA LYS A 62 -9.69 27.50 11.78
C LYS A 62 -9.89 28.95 12.23
N GLN A 63 -9.89 29.21 13.53
CA GLN A 63 -9.97 30.56 14.09
C GLN A 63 -8.69 31.36 13.83
N PHE A 64 -7.53 30.70 13.90
CA PHE A 64 -6.24 31.32 13.63
C PHE A 64 -6.11 31.73 12.15
N SER A 65 -6.42 30.82 11.23
CA SER A 65 -6.48 31.10 9.79
C SER A 65 -7.41 30.11 9.08
N PRO A 66 -8.53 30.57 8.51
CA PRO A 66 -9.38 29.76 7.66
C PRO A 66 -8.62 29.18 6.46
N GLU A 67 -7.66 29.93 5.90
CA GLU A 67 -6.85 29.48 4.76
C GLU A 67 -5.92 28.33 5.13
N LEU A 68 -5.31 28.39 6.32
CA LEU A 68 -4.48 27.28 6.83
C LEU A 68 -5.31 26.03 7.06
N PHE A 69 -6.51 26.18 7.64
CA PHE A 69 -7.45 25.06 7.82
C PHE A 69 -7.80 24.41 6.47
N GLU A 70 -8.16 25.21 5.46
CA GLU A 70 -8.48 24.68 4.13
C GLU A 70 -7.25 24.06 3.43
N TYR A 71 -6.05 24.59 3.65
CA TYR A 71 -4.81 24.03 3.11
C TYR A 71 -4.51 22.64 3.70
N VAL A 72 -4.62 22.48 5.02
CA VAL A 72 -4.45 21.19 5.69
C VAL A 72 -5.55 20.21 5.24
N SER A 73 -6.80 20.66 5.19
CA SER A 73 -7.93 19.85 4.70
C SER A 73 -7.71 19.37 3.26
N HIS A 74 -7.24 20.26 2.38
CA HIS A 74 -6.88 19.90 1.00
C HIS A 74 -5.81 18.81 0.95
N LEU A 75 -4.76 18.94 1.76
CA LEU A 75 -3.69 17.94 1.82
C LEU A 75 -4.22 16.61 2.34
N HIS A 76 -5.10 16.60 3.34
CA HIS A 76 -5.70 15.38 3.84
C HIS A 76 -6.54 14.65 2.79
N ILE A 77 -7.38 15.38 2.06
CA ILE A 77 -8.19 14.83 0.96
C ILE A 77 -7.28 14.29 -0.16
N ALA A 78 -6.21 15.02 -0.50
CA ALA A 78 -5.26 14.61 -1.52
C ALA A 78 -4.52 13.32 -1.13
N ILE A 79 -4.01 13.23 0.11
CA ILE A 79 -3.32 12.04 0.63
C ILE A 79 -4.28 10.85 0.70
N ALA A 80 -5.51 11.05 1.16
CA ALA A 80 -6.54 10.01 1.14
C ALA A 80 -6.78 9.47 -0.28
N GLY A 81 -6.91 10.37 -1.26
CA GLY A 81 -7.04 10.00 -2.68
C GLY A 81 -5.84 9.20 -3.19
N PHE A 82 -4.61 9.60 -2.85
CA PHE A 82 -3.41 8.89 -3.25
C PHE A 82 -3.28 7.51 -2.58
N LEU A 83 -3.63 7.37 -1.30
CA LEU A 83 -3.65 6.08 -0.60
C LEU A 83 -4.68 5.12 -1.20
N ILE A 84 -5.87 5.63 -1.52
CA ILE A 84 -6.92 4.83 -2.19
C ILE A 84 -6.45 4.41 -3.59
N ALA A 85 -5.89 5.34 -4.38
CA ALA A 85 -5.38 5.04 -5.71
C ALA A 85 -4.23 4.02 -5.68
N LEU A 86 -3.29 4.17 -4.72
CA LEU A 86 -2.24 3.20 -4.46
C LEU A 86 -2.83 1.83 -4.16
N GLY A 87 -3.76 1.75 -3.21
CA GLY A 87 -4.39 0.49 -2.81
C GLY A 87 -5.14 -0.19 -3.96
N VAL A 88 -5.89 0.56 -4.77
CA VAL A 88 -6.55 0.06 -5.99
C VAL A 88 -5.52 -0.46 -6.99
N ALA A 89 -4.44 0.27 -7.24
CA ALA A 89 -3.38 -0.14 -8.16
C ALA A 89 -2.71 -1.44 -7.69
N LEU A 90 -2.34 -1.54 -6.41
CA LEU A 90 -1.73 -2.74 -5.83
C LEU A 90 -2.68 -3.94 -5.91
N ALA A 91 -3.97 -3.76 -5.57
CA ALA A 91 -4.96 -4.82 -5.65
C ALA A 91 -5.20 -5.31 -7.09
N ALA A 92 -5.35 -4.38 -8.04
CA ALA A 92 -5.57 -4.72 -9.45
C ALA A 92 -4.33 -5.41 -10.07
N LEU A 93 -3.12 -4.88 -9.84
CA LEU A 93 -1.88 -5.47 -10.34
C LEU A 93 -1.66 -6.87 -9.76
N ALA A 94 -1.92 -7.06 -8.48
CA ALA A 94 -1.78 -8.35 -7.81
C ALA A 94 -2.80 -9.37 -8.34
N TRP A 95 -4.07 -8.99 -8.41
CA TRP A 95 -5.17 -9.90 -8.78
C TRP A 95 -5.20 -10.21 -10.28
N LEU A 96 -5.03 -9.21 -11.14
CA LEU A 96 -5.14 -9.39 -12.60
C LEU A 96 -3.79 -9.72 -13.26
N GLY A 97 -2.68 -9.29 -12.67
CA GLY A 97 -1.35 -9.44 -13.24
C GLY A 97 -0.53 -10.53 -12.55
N VAL A 98 -0.19 -10.32 -11.28
CA VAL A 98 0.69 -11.22 -10.51
C VAL A 98 0.10 -12.62 -10.42
N GLN A 99 -1.21 -12.74 -10.14
CA GLN A 99 -1.90 -14.03 -10.07
C GLN A 99 -1.77 -14.83 -11.38
N ASN A 100 -1.68 -14.14 -12.52
CA ASN A 100 -1.49 -14.72 -13.86
C ASN A 100 0.00 -14.88 -14.24
N GLY A 101 0.92 -14.71 -13.28
CA GLY A 101 2.36 -14.85 -13.50
C GLY A 101 2.98 -13.76 -14.37
N GLN A 102 2.33 -12.59 -14.48
CA GLN A 102 2.82 -11.50 -15.32
C GLN A 102 3.95 -10.74 -14.61
N ARG A 103 5.17 -10.88 -15.14
CA ARG A 103 6.39 -10.27 -14.57
C ARG A 103 6.32 -8.75 -14.47
N TRP A 104 5.79 -8.08 -15.48
CA TRP A 104 5.67 -6.62 -15.48
C TRP A 104 4.77 -6.15 -14.33
N ALA A 105 3.66 -6.84 -14.08
CA ALA A 105 2.71 -6.46 -13.04
C ALA A 105 3.33 -6.60 -11.64
N TRP A 106 4.13 -7.65 -11.42
CA TRP A 106 4.85 -7.82 -10.15
C TRP A 106 5.82 -6.67 -9.90
N TRP A 107 6.67 -6.33 -10.89
CA TRP A 107 7.62 -5.22 -10.76
C TRP A 107 6.91 -3.87 -10.59
N THR A 108 5.85 -3.61 -11.36
CA THR A 108 5.06 -2.39 -11.21
C THR A 108 4.44 -2.29 -9.82
N ALA A 109 3.90 -3.39 -9.26
CA ALA A 109 3.31 -3.37 -7.92
C ALA A 109 4.38 -3.08 -6.86
N VAL A 110 5.53 -3.76 -6.90
CA VAL A 110 6.60 -3.60 -5.92
C VAL A 110 7.25 -2.21 -6.00
N VAL A 111 7.58 -1.73 -7.20
CA VAL A 111 8.17 -0.40 -7.38
C VAL A 111 7.20 0.69 -6.94
N THR A 112 5.92 0.57 -7.29
CA THR A 112 4.89 1.52 -6.85
C THR A 112 4.80 1.58 -5.32
N ALA A 113 4.74 0.43 -4.64
CA ALA A 113 4.69 0.38 -3.18
C ALA A 113 5.95 0.97 -2.54
N VAL A 114 7.14 0.63 -3.05
CA VAL A 114 8.42 1.13 -2.54
C VAL A 114 8.54 2.64 -2.72
N LEU A 115 8.16 3.19 -3.88
CA LEU A 115 8.22 4.63 -4.12
C LEU A 115 7.22 5.37 -3.24
N ALA A 116 5.98 4.91 -3.15
CA ALA A 116 4.96 5.57 -2.35
C ALA A 116 5.35 5.59 -0.86
N VAL A 117 5.67 4.43 -0.28
CA VAL A 117 5.99 4.32 1.14
C VAL A 117 7.37 4.90 1.44
N GLY A 118 8.38 4.62 0.60
CA GLY A 118 9.75 5.07 0.83
C GLY A 118 9.92 6.59 0.77
N VAL A 119 9.08 7.28 0.01
CA VAL A 119 9.07 8.76 -0.05
C VAL A 119 8.27 9.34 1.13
N ALA A 120 7.13 8.76 1.47
CA ALA A 120 6.24 9.32 2.50
C ALA A 120 6.75 9.05 3.93
N LEU A 121 7.26 7.84 4.20
CA LEU A 121 7.58 7.40 5.55
C LEU A 121 8.59 8.31 6.28
N PRO A 122 9.69 8.79 5.66
CA PRO A 122 10.65 9.65 6.34
C PRO A 122 10.09 10.94 6.95
N ALA A 123 8.96 11.45 6.43
CA ALA A 123 8.36 12.69 6.93
C ALA A 123 7.78 12.57 8.35
N HIS A 124 7.57 11.35 8.86
CA HIS A 124 6.86 11.12 10.12
C HIS A 124 7.80 11.14 11.34
N TYR A 125 9.10 10.93 11.15
CA TYR A 125 10.07 10.80 12.24
C TYR A 125 10.54 12.13 12.88
N PRO A 126 10.72 13.25 12.14
CA PRO A 126 11.29 14.46 12.75
C PRO A 126 10.40 15.17 13.78
N ASN A 127 9.09 14.89 13.79
CA ASN A 127 8.10 15.59 14.61
C ASN A 127 7.20 14.61 15.41
N ASP A 128 7.69 13.40 15.70
CA ASP A 128 6.97 12.39 16.50
C ASP A 128 5.58 11.99 15.93
N PHE A 129 5.41 12.07 14.60
CA PHE A 129 4.19 11.61 13.91
C PHE A 129 4.23 10.10 13.62
N ASP A 130 5.23 9.37 14.11
CA ASP A 130 5.38 7.93 13.93
C ASP A 130 4.67 7.09 15.01
N THR A 131 3.56 7.60 15.57
CA THR A 131 2.77 6.88 16.57
C THR A 131 2.27 5.54 16.05
N ILE A 132 2.08 4.56 16.94
CA ILE A 132 1.69 3.20 16.53
C ILE A 132 0.27 3.18 15.95
N GLU A 133 -0.62 4.03 16.42
CA GLU A 133 -1.98 4.19 15.90
C GLU A 133 -1.96 4.82 14.50
N HIS A 134 -1.00 5.73 14.25
CA HIS A 134 -0.84 6.40 12.98
C HIS A 134 -0.15 5.53 11.91
N LEU A 135 1.04 5.02 12.20
CA LEU A 135 1.81 4.22 11.22
C LEU A 135 1.56 2.72 11.30
N GLY A 136 0.99 2.20 12.40
CA GLY A 136 0.71 0.77 12.57
C GLY A 136 -0.12 0.16 11.44
N PRO A 137 -1.22 0.79 10.97
CA PRO A 137 -1.97 0.30 9.81
C PRO A 137 -1.11 0.20 8.54
N ILE A 138 -0.24 1.17 8.29
CA ILE A 138 0.69 1.17 7.14
C ILE A 138 1.73 0.06 7.30
N TYR A 139 2.34 -0.09 8.48
CA TYR A 139 3.31 -1.15 8.74
C TYR A 139 2.69 -2.54 8.57
N LEU A 140 1.46 -2.74 9.04
CA LEU A 140 0.74 -3.99 8.86
C LEU A 140 0.47 -4.28 7.37
N ALA A 141 -0.05 -3.30 6.63
CA ALA A 141 -0.31 -3.45 5.20
C ALA A 141 0.98 -3.75 4.42
N VAL A 142 2.08 -3.04 4.72
CA VAL A 142 3.40 -3.28 4.11
C VAL A 142 3.92 -4.67 4.44
N ALA A 143 3.83 -5.12 5.70
CA ALA A 143 4.26 -6.46 6.08
C ALA A 143 3.49 -7.55 5.32
N ILE A 144 2.16 -7.42 5.23
CA ILE A 144 1.31 -8.33 4.45
C ILE A 144 1.72 -8.31 2.97
N PHE A 145 1.93 -7.12 2.40
CA PHE A 145 2.36 -6.97 1.01
C PHE A 145 3.72 -7.64 0.74
N VAL A 146 4.70 -7.43 1.62
CA VAL A 146 6.05 -8.02 1.51
C VAL A 146 5.97 -9.54 1.57
N VAL A 147 5.21 -10.11 2.51
CA VAL A 147 5.01 -11.57 2.57
C VAL A 147 4.40 -12.08 1.26
N GLY A 148 3.38 -11.40 0.72
CA GLY A 148 2.78 -11.75 -0.56
C GLY A 148 3.74 -11.66 -1.74
N ALA A 149 4.56 -10.60 -1.79
CA ALA A 149 5.58 -10.40 -2.82
C ALA A 149 6.67 -11.48 -2.76
N LEU A 150 7.10 -11.88 -1.56
CA LEU A 150 8.08 -12.96 -1.36
C LEU A 150 7.53 -14.32 -1.82
N LEU A 151 6.27 -14.64 -1.51
CA LEU A 151 5.62 -15.88 -1.97
C LEU A 151 5.46 -15.93 -3.50
N THR A 152 5.44 -14.77 -4.16
CA THR A 152 5.33 -14.64 -5.62
C THR A 152 6.65 -14.31 -6.32
N LEU A 153 7.79 -14.30 -5.61
CA LEU A 153 9.08 -13.82 -6.10
C LEU A 153 9.53 -14.47 -7.41
N ARG A 154 9.17 -15.73 -7.65
CA ARG A 154 9.47 -16.43 -8.91
C ARG A 154 8.88 -15.76 -10.15
N VAL A 155 7.78 -15.00 -10.01
CA VAL A 155 7.17 -14.21 -11.09
C VAL A 155 8.12 -13.10 -11.55
N ALA A 156 8.97 -12.60 -10.66
CA ALA A 156 9.93 -11.54 -10.95
C ALA A 156 11.13 -12.03 -11.79
N VAL A 157 11.43 -13.33 -11.79
CA VAL A 157 12.62 -13.94 -12.41
C VAL A 157 12.29 -14.47 -13.81
N PRO A 158 13.12 -14.19 -14.84
CA PRO A 158 12.96 -14.81 -16.16
C PRO A 158 13.06 -16.34 -16.06
N ARG A 159 12.18 -17.07 -16.75
CA ARG A 159 12.42 -18.51 -16.95
C ARG A 159 13.66 -18.65 -17.85
N PRO A 160 14.66 -19.48 -17.48
CA PRO A 160 15.74 -19.82 -18.39
C PRO A 160 15.13 -20.29 -19.71
N GLY A 161 15.55 -19.69 -20.82
CA GLY A 161 15.11 -20.12 -22.14
C GLY A 161 15.45 -21.59 -22.31
N VAL A 162 14.46 -22.42 -22.60
CA VAL A 162 14.74 -23.78 -23.08
C VAL A 162 15.36 -23.59 -24.46
N HIS A 163 16.68 -23.63 -24.52
CA HIS A 163 17.40 -23.69 -25.79
C HIS A 163 16.92 -24.97 -26.49
N ARG A 164 16.18 -24.82 -27.59
CA ARG A 164 15.85 -25.98 -28.44
C ARG A 164 17.13 -26.28 -29.22
N PRO A 165 17.76 -27.45 -29.05
CA PRO A 165 18.86 -27.83 -29.91
C PRO A 165 18.29 -28.05 -31.32
N GLY A 166 18.62 -27.18 -32.28
CA GLY A 166 18.27 -27.39 -33.69
C GLY A 166 17.80 -26.17 -34.51
N GLU A 167 17.83 -24.95 -33.98
CA GLU A 167 17.74 -23.72 -34.80
C GLU A 167 19.13 -23.13 -35.06
#